data_AF-A0A4V2E148-F1
#
_entry.id   AF-A0A4V2E148-F1
#
_cell.length_a   1.000
_cell.length_b   1.000
_cell.length_c   1.000
_cell.angle_alpha   90.00
_cell.angle_beta   90.00
_cell.angle_gamma   90.00
#
_symmetry.space_group_name_H-M   'P 1'
#
loop_
_entity.id
_entity.type
_entity.pdbx_description
1 polymer ?
#
loop_
_entity_poly.entity_id
_entity_poly.type
_entity_poly.pdbx_seq_one_letter_code
_entity_poly.pdbx_strand_id
1 'polypeptide(L)'
;MKLFDLNRFSRNYGFLVKIGTAILYSVMVAVALNFFWHPGRIYSSGITGFAQIVNTVTSRYMPFTIPTEVMYFALNVPLFILAWFKIGREFTAYTIFAVAMSTIMMRFIQPTQVSLDPILCAIFGAAVNGIGTGMALKSGISTGGLDILGIVVRKKTGMNYGKFNILINLIIVLIAGFLFDWSRALYTALNIFINGRFIDSVYTQHNKLQVMIVTEHPNAIIEGIQEKMHRGITIFHDVEGAYGHTEKTVLLTIIDTYDLYDIRTTVEKCDPFVFMSVTEVQKVYGRFREQEVV
;
A
#
# COMPACT_ATOMS: atom_id res chain seq x y z
N MET A 1 5.69 9.02 -35.50
CA MET A 1 5.43 7.56 -35.41
C MET A 1 6.02 6.90 -34.15
N LYS A 2 7.18 7.33 -33.61
CA LYS A 2 7.81 6.73 -32.41
C LYS A 2 7.14 7.00 -31.04
N LEU A 3 6.38 8.09 -30.86
CA LEU A 3 5.68 8.38 -29.59
C LEU A 3 4.45 7.50 -29.33
N PHE A 4 3.82 6.98 -30.38
CA PHE A 4 2.59 6.17 -30.25
C PHE A 4 2.90 4.76 -29.74
N ASP A 5 4.07 4.22 -30.07
CA ASP A 5 4.53 2.90 -29.59
C ASP A 5 5.01 2.93 -28.13
N LEU A 6 5.63 4.02 -27.67
CA LEU A 6 6.08 4.17 -26.27
C LEU A 6 4.90 4.21 -25.29
N ASN A 7 3.84 4.97 -25.62
CA ASN A 7 2.61 4.99 -24.80
C ASN A 7 1.88 3.64 -24.80
N ARG A 8 1.94 2.90 -25.92
CA ARG A 8 1.35 1.56 -26.01
C ARG A 8 2.16 0.55 -25.19
N PHE A 9 3.49 0.66 -25.19
CA PHE A 9 4.39 -0.19 -24.43
C PHE A 9 4.29 0.07 -22.91
N SER A 10 4.34 1.34 -22.48
CA SER A 10 4.14 1.73 -21.07
C SER A 10 2.76 1.29 -20.55
N ARG A 11 1.69 1.52 -21.31
CA ARG A 11 0.34 1.09 -20.91
C ARG A 11 0.20 -0.44 -20.82
N ASN A 12 0.85 -1.18 -21.72
CA ASN A 12 0.87 -2.64 -21.67
C ASN A 12 1.72 -3.17 -20.51
N TYR A 13 2.82 -2.49 -20.16
CA TYR A 13 3.67 -2.84 -19.03
C TYR A 13 2.93 -2.61 -17.70
N GLY A 14 2.31 -1.45 -17.50
CA GLY A 14 1.48 -1.17 -16.34
C GLY A 14 0.30 -2.14 -16.19
N PHE A 15 -0.31 -2.57 -17.30
CA PHE A 15 -1.35 -3.61 -17.30
C PHE A 15 -0.81 -4.97 -16.82
N LEU A 16 0.33 -5.41 -17.36
CA LEU A 16 0.97 -6.68 -16.98
C LEU A 16 1.43 -6.67 -15.52
N VAL A 17 2.00 -5.57 -15.05
CA VAL A 17 2.40 -5.39 -13.65
C VAL A 17 1.17 -5.50 -12.75
N LYS A 18 0.07 -4.81 -13.07
CA LYS A 18 -1.18 -4.89 -12.28
C LYS A 18 -1.76 -6.31 -12.23
N ILE A 19 -1.79 -7.02 -13.35
CA ILE A 19 -2.28 -8.41 -13.38
C ILE A 19 -1.34 -9.33 -12.58
N GLY A 20 -0.03 -9.19 -12.78
CA GLY A 20 0.96 -9.98 -12.06
C GLY A 20 0.87 -9.77 -10.54
N THR A 21 0.72 -8.52 -10.08
CA THR A 21 0.57 -8.21 -8.66
C THR A 21 -0.78 -8.66 -8.10
N ALA A 22 -1.86 -8.60 -8.86
CA ALA A 22 -3.16 -9.17 -8.47
C ALA A 22 -3.08 -10.69 -8.27
N ILE A 23 -2.42 -11.41 -9.18
CA ILE A 23 -2.22 -12.86 -9.07
C ILE A 23 -1.32 -13.17 -7.87
N LEU A 24 -0.20 -12.47 -7.72
CA LEU A 24 0.69 -12.68 -6.57
C LEU A 24 -0.05 -12.46 -5.24
N TYR A 25 -0.79 -11.35 -5.13
CA TYR A 25 -1.64 -11.07 -3.98
C TYR A 25 -2.65 -12.20 -3.72
N SER A 26 -3.33 -12.69 -4.77
CA SER A 26 -4.34 -13.74 -4.65
C SER A 26 -3.78 -15.05 -4.08
N VAL A 27 -2.56 -15.41 -4.46
CA VAL A 27 -1.83 -16.56 -3.92
C VAL A 27 -1.45 -16.30 -2.46
N MET A 28 -0.91 -15.11 -2.16
CA MET A 28 -0.48 -14.77 -0.80
C MET A 28 -1.65 -14.76 0.20
N VAL A 29 -2.80 -14.21 -0.17
CA VAL A 29 -3.98 -14.22 0.71
C VAL A 29 -4.54 -15.64 0.88
N ALA A 30 -4.52 -16.47 -0.16
CA ALA A 30 -4.92 -17.87 -0.06
C ALA A 30 -3.99 -18.67 0.87
N VAL A 31 -2.67 -18.47 0.75
CA VAL A 31 -1.67 -19.07 1.64
C VAL A 31 -1.87 -18.60 3.08
N ALA A 32 -2.02 -17.29 3.31
CA ALA A 32 -2.29 -16.73 4.63
C ALA A 32 -3.54 -17.34 5.28
N LEU A 33 -4.63 -17.44 4.50
CA LEU A 33 -5.90 -17.99 4.98
C LEU A 33 -5.78 -19.48 5.30
N ASN A 34 -5.27 -20.28 4.36
CA ASN A 34 -5.39 -21.74 4.43
C ASN A 34 -4.27 -22.41 5.22
N PHE A 35 -3.04 -21.88 5.19
CA PHE A 35 -1.91 -22.48 5.90
C PHE A 35 -1.73 -21.94 7.32
N PHE A 36 -2.19 -20.72 7.59
CA PHE A 36 -1.94 -20.06 8.88
C PHE A 36 -3.24 -19.76 9.63
N TRP A 37 -4.15 -18.98 9.06
CA TRP A 37 -5.33 -18.50 9.81
C TRP A 37 -6.35 -19.58 10.13
N HIS A 38 -6.71 -20.44 9.15
CA HIS A 38 -7.69 -21.49 9.37
C HIS A 38 -7.19 -22.57 10.36
N PRO A 39 -5.97 -23.13 10.21
CA PRO A 39 -5.40 -24.06 11.20
C PRO A 39 -5.14 -23.40 12.56
N GLY A 40 -4.69 -22.15 12.53
CA GLY A 40 -4.43 -21.32 13.71
C GLY A 40 -5.70 -20.78 14.39
N ARG A 41 -6.91 -21.04 13.88
CA ARG A 41 -8.18 -20.48 14.37
C ARG A 41 -8.07 -18.97 14.67
N ILE A 42 -7.46 -18.26 13.73
CA ILE A 42 -7.21 -16.83 13.79
C ILE A 42 -8.03 -16.17 12.70
N TYR A 43 -8.66 -15.05 13.03
CA TYR A 43 -9.34 -14.24 12.02
C TYR A 43 -8.42 -13.18 11.44
N SER A 44 -8.62 -12.92 10.15
CA SER A 44 -8.07 -11.77 9.44
C SER A 44 -8.74 -10.48 9.91
N SER A 45 -8.15 -9.34 9.54
CA SER A 45 -8.83 -8.04 9.61
C SER A 45 -9.89 -7.91 8.50
N GLY A 46 -10.82 -6.97 8.70
CA GLY A 46 -11.76 -6.51 7.67
C GLY A 46 -12.69 -7.56 7.10
N ILE A 47 -12.94 -7.50 5.78
CA ILE A 47 -13.96 -8.32 5.12
C ILE A 47 -13.61 -9.79 5.14
N THR A 48 -12.34 -10.14 4.97
CA THR A 48 -11.87 -11.53 5.07
C THR A 48 -12.17 -12.10 6.46
N GLY A 49 -11.91 -11.33 7.53
CA GLY A 49 -12.24 -11.73 8.90
C GLY A 49 -13.73 -11.94 9.09
N PHE A 50 -14.56 -11.04 8.54
CA PHE A 50 -16.01 -11.20 8.59
C PHE A 50 -16.49 -12.45 7.82
N ALA A 51 -15.92 -12.74 6.66
CA ALA A 51 -16.21 -13.96 5.90
C ALA A 51 -15.83 -15.24 6.68
N GLN A 52 -14.72 -15.23 7.42
CA GLN A 52 -14.34 -16.34 8.30
C GLN A 52 -15.30 -16.52 9.48
N ILE A 53 -15.78 -15.42 10.06
CA ILE A 53 -16.80 -15.46 11.13
C ILE A 53 -18.08 -16.11 10.61
N VAL A 54 -18.59 -15.68 9.45
CA VAL A 54 -19.79 -16.29 8.85
C VAL A 54 -19.57 -17.78 8.61
N ASN A 55 -18.42 -18.18 8.06
CA ASN A 55 -18.11 -19.59 7.85
C ASN A 55 -18.15 -20.37 9.18
N THR A 56 -17.53 -19.85 10.23
CA THR A 56 -17.48 -20.51 11.55
C THR A 56 -18.86 -20.59 12.19
N VAL A 57 -19.66 -19.53 12.11
CA VAL A 57 -21.02 -19.49 12.67
C VAL A 57 -21.95 -20.43 11.92
N THR A 58 -21.94 -20.39 10.59
CA THR A 58 -22.79 -21.27 9.76
C THR A 58 -22.40 -22.73 9.95
N SER A 59 -21.10 -23.06 9.93
CA SER A 59 -20.64 -24.43 10.14
C SER A 59 -20.95 -25.00 11.53
N ARG A 60 -21.06 -24.16 12.57
CA ARG A 60 -21.29 -24.62 13.95
C ARG A 60 -22.76 -24.61 14.36
N TYR A 61 -23.54 -23.63 13.89
CA TYR A 61 -24.90 -23.39 14.39
C TYR A 61 -26.00 -23.54 13.33
N MET A 62 -25.66 -23.67 12.05
CA MET A 62 -26.62 -23.81 10.95
C MET A 62 -26.50 -25.18 10.28
N PRO A 63 -27.55 -25.66 9.58
CA PRO A 63 -27.51 -26.93 8.86
C PRO A 63 -26.70 -26.86 7.54
N PHE A 64 -26.12 -25.71 7.20
CA PHE A 64 -25.31 -25.50 6.02
C PHE A 64 -24.05 -24.72 6.39
N THR A 65 -22.98 -24.94 5.63
CA THR A 65 -21.71 -24.21 5.79
C THR A 65 -21.51 -23.29 4.60
N ILE A 66 -21.33 -21.99 4.83
CA ILE A 66 -20.92 -21.06 3.77
C ILE A 66 -19.38 -20.99 3.77
N PRO A 67 -18.69 -21.43 2.69
CA PRO A 67 -17.24 -21.34 2.60
C PRO A 67 -16.76 -19.89 2.66
N THR A 68 -15.60 -19.66 3.30
CA THR A 68 -15.04 -18.30 3.48
C THR A 68 -14.82 -17.61 2.15
N GLU A 69 -14.36 -18.30 1.12
CA GLU A 69 -14.08 -17.75 -0.21
C GLU A 69 -15.35 -17.26 -0.94
N VAL A 70 -16.49 -17.93 -0.71
CA VAL A 70 -17.79 -17.56 -1.27
C VAL A 70 -18.31 -16.31 -0.57
N MET A 71 -18.28 -16.29 0.77
CA MET A 71 -18.71 -15.13 1.54
C MET A 71 -17.79 -13.93 1.30
N TYR A 72 -16.48 -14.14 1.16
CA TYR A 72 -15.53 -13.10 0.79
C TYR A 72 -15.93 -12.44 -0.52
N PHE A 73 -16.16 -13.21 -1.60
CA PHE A 73 -16.62 -12.65 -2.86
C PHE A 73 -17.95 -11.88 -2.72
N ALA A 74 -18.93 -12.48 -2.03
CA ALA A 74 -20.26 -11.88 -1.85
C ALA A 74 -20.21 -10.52 -1.11
N LEU A 75 -19.41 -10.42 -0.05
CA LEU A 75 -19.24 -9.17 0.72
C LEU A 75 -18.54 -8.08 -0.08
N ASN A 76 -17.72 -8.46 -1.06
CA ASN A 76 -17.02 -7.52 -1.93
C ASN A 76 -17.93 -6.92 -3.02
N VAL A 77 -18.96 -7.65 -3.48
CA VAL A 77 -19.90 -7.19 -4.51
C VAL A 77 -20.45 -5.77 -4.25
N PRO A 78 -21.04 -5.45 -3.07
CA PRO A 78 -21.53 -4.10 -2.81
C PRO A 78 -20.42 -3.03 -2.82
N LEU A 79 -19.19 -3.41 -2.46
CA LEU A 79 -18.05 -2.49 -2.50
C LEU A 79 -17.55 -2.24 -3.92
N PHE A 80 -17.65 -3.22 -4.82
CA PHE A 80 -17.38 -3.00 -6.24
C PHE A 80 -18.35 -1.98 -6.82
N ILE A 81 -19.64 -2.09 -6.50
CA ILE A 81 -20.65 -1.12 -6.92
C ILE A 81 -20.25 0.27 -6.40
N LEU A 82 -19.90 0.39 -5.12
CA LEU A 82 -19.46 1.65 -4.54
C LEU A 82 -18.19 2.22 -5.23
N ALA A 83 -17.18 1.38 -5.46
CA ALA A 83 -15.92 1.75 -6.10
C ALA A 83 -16.12 2.20 -7.56
N TRP A 84 -17.01 1.54 -8.29
CA TRP A 84 -17.32 1.85 -9.69
C TRP A 84 -17.83 3.29 -9.83
N PHE A 85 -18.68 3.72 -8.90
CA PHE A 85 -19.26 5.07 -8.92
C PHE A 85 -18.40 6.14 -8.23
N LYS A 86 -17.59 5.79 -7.21
CA LYS A 86 -16.87 6.78 -6.39
C LYS A 86 -15.37 6.89 -6.68
N ILE A 87 -14.73 5.82 -7.15
CA ILE A 87 -13.28 5.78 -7.39
C ILE A 87 -13.00 5.86 -8.88
N GLY A 88 -13.39 4.83 -9.64
CA GLY A 88 -13.15 4.75 -11.08
C GLY A 88 -13.32 3.34 -11.63
N ARG A 89 -13.68 3.24 -12.91
CA ARG A 89 -13.99 1.96 -13.58
C ARG A 89 -12.76 1.06 -13.73
N GLU A 90 -11.62 1.64 -14.11
CA GLU A 90 -10.36 0.90 -14.28
C GLU A 90 -9.92 0.25 -12.95
N PHE A 91 -9.84 1.04 -11.88
CA PHE A 91 -9.52 0.56 -10.53
C PHE A 91 -10.45 -0.59 -10.10
N THR A 92 -11.75 -0.41 -10.33
CA THR A 92 -12.76 -1.40 -9.94
C THR A 92 -12.62 -2.69 -10.74
N ALA A 93 -12.32 -2.62 -12.04
CA ALA A 93 -12.11 -3.80 -12.87
C ALA A 93 -10.92 -4.66 -12.38
N TYR A 94 -9.77 -4.04 -12.08
CA TYR A 94 -8.63 -4.76 -11.51
C TYR A 94 -8.91 -5.30 -10.10
N THR A 95 -9.68 -4.57 -9.30
CA THR A 95 -10.08 -5.02 -7.97
C THR A 95 -11.02 -6.23 -8.04
N ILE A 96 -12.00 -6.22 -8.94
CA ILE A 96 -12.87 -7.38 -9.20
C ILE A 96 -12.02 -8.58 -9.63
N PHE A 97 -11.05 -8.37 -10.54
CA PHE A 97 -10.14 -9.41 -10.98
C PHE A 97 -9.32 -9.98 -9.82
N ALA A 98 -8.71 -9.13 -9.00
CA ALA A 98 -7.92 -9.55 -7.84
C ALA A 98 -8.76 -10.35 -6.84
N VAL A 99 -9.96 -9.88 -6.50
CA VAL A 99 -10.87 -10.56 -5.56
C VAL A 99 -11.37 -11.89 -6.12
N ALA A 100 -11.77 -11.92 -7.40
CA ALA A 100 -12.20 -13.16 -8.06
C ALA A 100 -11.06 -14.19 -8.07
N MET A 101 -9.84 -13.77 -8.40
CA MET A 101 -8.67 -14.62 -8.38
C MET A 101 -8.34 -15.10 -6.96
N SER A 102 -8.44 -14.22 -5.95
CA SER A 102 -8.30 -14.59 -4.53
C SER A 102 -9.31 -15.65 -4.11
N THR A 103 -10.59 -15.50 -4.47
CA THR A 103 -11.62 -16.50 -4.20
C THR A 103 -11.29 -17.86 -4.84
N ILE A 104 -10.81 -17.86 -6.08
CA ILE A 104 -10.38 -19.07 -6.79
C ILE A 104 -9.18 -19.70 -6.05
N MET A 105 -8.15 -18.92 -5.76
CA MET A 105 -6.92 -19.41 -5.11
C MET A 105 -7.18 -19.92 -3.70
N MET A 106 -8.04 -19.25 -2.92
CA MET A 106 -8.48 -19.73 -1.60
C MET A 106 -9.15 -21.10 -1.66
N ARG A 107 -9.85 -21.42 -2.76
CA ARG A 107 -10.48 -22.73 -2.93
C ARG A 107 -9.51 -23.82 -3.39
N PHE A 108 -8.58 -23.50 -4.29
CA PHE A 108 -7.68 -24.49 -4.88
C PHE A 108 -6.41 -24.74 -4.07
N ILE A 109 -5.89 -23.73 -3.36
CA ILE A 109 -4.67 -23.84 -2.55
C ILE A 109 -5.04 -24.42 -1.19
N GLN A 110 -5.16 -25.74 -1.11
CA GLN A 110 -5.47 -26.45 0.14
C GLN A 110 -4.19 -26.73 0.94
N PRO A 111 -4.23 -26.63 2.28
CA PRO A 111 -3.07 -26.91 3.10
C PRO A 111 -2.77 -28.41 3.13
N THR A 112 -1.51 -28.79 2.94
CA THR A 112 -1.03 -30.09 3.43
C THR A 112 -0.98 -30.02 4.95
N GLN A 113 -1.35 -31.09 5.68
CA GLN A 113 -1.45 -31.09 7.15
C GLN A 113 -0.23 -30.44 7.84
N VAL A 114 -0.36 -29.16 8.18
CA VAL A 114 0.66 -28.36 8.84
C VAL A 114 -0.01 -27.83 10.12
N SER A 115 0.38 -28.40 11.25
CA SER A 115 -0.02 -27.91 12.57
C SER A 115 1.11 -27.06 13.12
N LEU A 116 0.95 -25.74 13.05
CA LEU A 116 1.88 -24.76 13.61
C LEU A 116 1.32 -24.17 14.90
N ASP A 117 2.21 -23.62 15.73
CA ASP A 117 1.81 -22.83 16.89
C ASP A 117 0.89 -21.66 16.44
N PRO A 118 -0.28 -21.44 17.07
CA PRO A 118 -1.15 -20.32 16.77
C PRO A 118 -0.45 -18.95 16.72
N ILE A 119 0.56 -18.70 17.55
CA ILE A 119 1.32 -17.44 17.49
C ILE A 119 2.10 -17.33 16.17
N LEU A 120 2.72 -18.41 15.72
CA LEU A 120 3.42 -18.45 14.42
C LEU A 120 2.41 -18.24 13.28
N CYS A 121 1.23 -18.87 13.36
CA CYS A 121 0.15 -18.63 12.42
C CYS A 121 -0.27 -17.16 12.36
N ALA A 122 -0.39 -16.50 13.51
CA ALA A 122 -0.74 -15.08 13.56
C ALA A 122 0.33 -14.20 12.89
N ILE A 123 1.60 -14.43 13.20
CA ILE A 123 2.72 -13.61 12.69
C ILE A 123 2.93 -13.83 11.20
N PHE A 124 3.07 -15.09 10.76
CA PHE A 124 3.38 -15.40 9.37
C PHE A 124 2.17 -15.22 8.44
N GLY A 125 0.95 -15.55 8.90
CA GLY A 125 -0.27 -15.23 8.17
C GLY A 125 -0.42 -13.72 7.95
N ALA A 126 -0.18 -12.92 8.99
CA ALA A 126 -0.15 -11.47 8.90
C ALA A 126 0.92 -10.94 7.94
N ALA A 127 2.14 -11.46 8.02
CA ALA A 127 3.25 -11.01 7.17
C ALA A 127 3.00 -11.30 5.68
N VAL A 128 2.62 -12.53 5.35
CA VAL A 128 2.34 -12.95 3.97
C VAL A 128 1.18 -12.13 3.40
N ASN A 129 0.06 -12.04 4.11
CA ASN A 129 -1.06 -11.26 3.63
C ASN A 129 -0.74 -9.75 3.56
N GLY A 130 -0.03 -9.21 4.55
CA GLY A 130 0.26 -7.78 4.62
C GLY A 130 1.20 -7.31 3.51
N ILE A 131 2.22 -8.10 3.19
CA ILE A 131 3.10 -7.83 2.04
C ILE A 131 2.30 -7.88 0.74
N GLY A 132 1.50 -8.92 0.52
CA GLY A 132 0.69 -9.05 -0.70
C GLY A 132 -0.32 -7.91 -0.85
N THR A 133 -1.00 -7.56 0.23
CA THR A 133 -1.97 -6.45 0.27
C THR A 133 -1.28 -5.12 0.02
N GLY A 134 -0.13 -4.87 0.63
CA GLY A 134 0.66 -3.66 0.39
C GLY A 134 1.13 -3.55 -1.06
N MET A 135 1.56 -4.64 -1.70
CA MET A 135 1.95 -4.67 -3.12
C MET A 135 0.76 -4.39 -4.06
N ALA A 136 -0.40 -4.99 -3.79
CA ALA A 136 -1.62 -4.75 -4.55
C ALA A 136 -2.02 -3.27 -4.47
N LEU A 137 -2.09 -2.73 -3.25
CA LEU A 137 -2.43 -1.32 -3.01
C LEU A 137 -1.41 -0.36 -3.67
N LYS A 138 -0.11 -0.67 -3.60
CA LYS A 138 0.94 0.09 -4.27
C LYS A 138 0.78 0.10 -5.79
N SER A 139 0.24 -0.97 -6.37
CA SER A 139 -0.06 -1.09 -7.80
C SER A 139 -1.39 -0.44 -8.22
N GLY A 140 -2.09 0.23 -7.30
CA GLY A 140 -3.39 0.83 -7.55
C GLY A 140 -4.52 -0.21 -7.67
N ILE A 141 -4.38 -1.36 -7.01
CA ILE A 141 -5.37 -2.42 -6.95
C ILE A 141 -5.85 -2.55 -5.52
N SER A 142 -7.16 -2.69 -5.31
CA SER A 142 -7.68 -2.98 -3.99
C SER A 142 -7.81 -4.48 -3.77
N THR A 143 -7.67 -4.87 -2.52
CA THR A 143 -7.99 -6.20 -1.99
C THR A 143 -9.50 -6.43 -1.80
N GLY A 144 -10.30 -5.43 -2.18
CA GLY A 144 -11.76 -5.39 -2.14
C GLY A 144 -12.37 -5.30 -0.73
N GLY A 145 -11.53 -5.04 0.26
CA GLY A 145 -11.86 -4.96 1.67
C GLY A 145 -12.23 -3.55 2.14
N LEU A 146 -11.82 -3.29 3.39
CA LEU A 146 -11.96 -1.99 4.04
C LEU A 146 -11.10 -0.89 3.38
N ASP A 147 -10.17 -1.26 2.50
CA ASP A 147 -9.37 -0.36 1.69
C ASP A 147 -10.22 0.44 0.67
N ILE A 148 -11.25 -0.16 0.05
CA ILE A 148 -12.21 0.59 -0.78
C ILE A 148 -12.90 1.67 0.05
N LEU A 149 -13.41 1.29 1.22
CA LEU A 149 -14.10 2.21 2.12
C LEU A 149 -13.16 3.31 2.59
N GLY A 150 -11.91 2.97 2.92
CA GLY A 150 -10.88 3.92 3.29
C GLY A 150 -10.61 4.96 2.21
N ILE A 151 -10.46 4.53 0.95
CA ILE A 151 -10.25 5.42 -0.20
C ILE A 151 -11.47 6.34 -0.41
N VAL A 152 -12.69 5.78 -0.38
CA VAL A 152 -13.92 6.56 -0.59
C VAL A 152 -14.12 7.61 0.50
N VAL A 153 -13.92 7.25 1.78
CA VAL A 153 -14.02 8.18 2.90
C VAL A 153 -12.97 9.27 2.79
N ARG A 154 -11.69 8.90 2.55
CA ARG A 154 -10.60 9.86 2.38
C ARG A 154 -10.89 10.84 1.24
N LYS A 155 -11.46 10.38 0.13
CA LYS A 155 -11.82 11.21 -1.02
C LYS A 155 -13.00 12.15 -0.74
N LYS A 156 -13.96 11.74 0.10
CA LYS A 156 -15.18 12.53 0.40
C LYS A 156 -15.00 13.53 1.54
N THR A 157 -14.27 13.17 2.60
CA THR A 157 -14.18 13.97 3.82
C THR A 157 -12.77 14.44 4.17
N GLY A 158 -11.74 13.92 3.50
CA GLY A 158 -10.34 14.20 3.85
C GLY A 158 -9.90 13.61 5.20
N MET A 159 -10.81 12.95 5.93
CA MET A 159 -10.57 12.38 7.26
C MET A 159 -9.93 11.00 7.17
N ASN A 160 -9.24 10.63 8.25
CA ASN A 160 -8.62 9.32 8.39
C ASN A 160 -9.68 8.25 8.75
N TYR A 161 -9.77 7.20 7.94
CA TYR A 161 -10.72 6.08 8.09
C TYR A 161 -10.37 5.14 9.27
N GLY A 162 -9.23 5.35 9.92
CA GLY A 162 -8.71 4.48 10.97
C GLY A 162 -9.70 4.15 12.10
N LYS A 163 -10.53 5.10 12.57
CA LYS A 163 -11.50 4.84 13.66
C LYS A 163 -12.52 3.76 13.30
N PHE A 164 -13.04 3.78 12.07
CA PHE A 164 -14.01 2.79 11.62
C PHE A 164 -13.36 1.42 11.43
N ASN A 165 -12.13 1.37 10.91
CA ASN A 165 -11.35 0.15 10.80
C ASN A 165 -11.11 -0.50 12.17
N ILE A 166 -10.74 0.30 13.18
CA ILE A 166 -10.53 -0.17 14.56
C ILE A 166 -11.82 -0.76 15.13
N LEU A 167 -12.98 -0.12 14.93
CA LEU A 167 -14.25 -0.61 15.43
C LEU A 167 -14.61 -1.98 14.84
N ILE A 168 -14.46 -2.15 13.52
CA ILE A 168 -14.72 -3.45 12.86
C ILE A 168 -13.78 -4.52 13.41
N ASN A 169 -12.49 -4.22 13.50
CA ASN A 169 -11.51 -5.19 13.98
C ASN A 169 -11.70 -5.54 15.45
N LEU A 170 -12.16 -4.61 16.28
CA LEU A 170 -12.54 -4.88 17.67
C LEU A 170 -13.70 -5.89 17.73
N ILE A 171 -14.72 -5.71 16.89
CA ILE A 171 -15.84 -6.66 16.80
C ILE A 171 -15.35 -8.04 16.38
N ILE A 172 -14.45 -8.13 15.40
CA ILE A 172 -13.86 -9.40 14.95
C ILE A 172 -13.11 -10.09 16.10
N VAL A 173 -12.31 -9.35 16.88
CA VAL A 173 -11.56 -9.89 18.03
C VAL A 173 -12.50 -10.39 19.13
N LEU A 174 -13.55 -9.65 19.46
CA LEU A 174 -14.53 -10.07 20.45
C LEU A 174 -15.25 -11.35 20.01
N ILE A 175 -15.68 -11.42 18.75
CA ILE A 175 -16.32 -12.61 18.18
C ILE A 175 -15.37 -13.82 18.19
N ALA A 176 -14.07 -13.61 17.91
CA ALA A 176 -13.06 -14.68 18.03
C ALA A 176 -12.99 -15.25 19.45
N GLY A 177 -13.08 -14.40 20.47
CA GLY A 177 -13.08 -14.80 21.88
C GLY A 177 -14.28 -15.65 22.25
N PHE A 178 -15.47 -15.28 21.78
CA PHE A 178 -16.70 -16.05 22.02
C PHE A 178 -16.77 -17.36 21.22
N LEU A 179 -16.24 -17.39 19.99
CA LEU A 179 -16.32 -18.58 19.13
C LEU A 179 -15.22 -19.62 19.41
N PHE A 180 -14.03 -19.19 19.82
CA PHE A 180 -12.92 -20.10 20.10
C PHE A 180 -12.54 -20.07 21.57
N ASP A 181 -11.78 -19.06 21.97
CA ASP A 181 -11.31 -18.79 23.32
C ASP A 181 -10.59 -17.44 23.34
N TRP A 182 -10.39 -16.87 24.52
CA TRP A 182 -9.74 -15.56 24.67
C TRP A 182 -8.27 -15.54 24.22
N SER A 183 -7.56 -16.67 24.21
CA SER A 183 -6.19 -16.73 23.67
C SER A 183 -6.20 -16.55 22.14
N ARG A 184 -7.12 -17.20 21.43
CA ARG A 184 -7.31 -17.00 19.97
C ARG A 184 -7.78 -15.59 19.62
N ALA A 185 -8.55 -14.95 20.49
CA ALA A 185 -8.90 -13.54 20.34
C ALA A 185 -7.67 -12.63 20.38
N LEU A 186 -6.76 -12.85 21.34
CA LEU A 186 -5.52 -12.10 21.43
C LEU A 186 -4.59 -12.37 20.24
N TYR A 187 -4.53 -13.61 19.75
CA TYR A 187 -3.77 -13.93 18.53
C TYR A 187 -4.37 -13.27 17.29
N THR A 188 -5.70 -13.15 17.22
CA THR A 188 -6.40 -12.39 16.18
C THR A 188 -6.06 -10.91 16.26
N ALA A 189 -6.06 -10.31 17.46
CA ALA A 189 -5.66 -8.92 17.65
C ALA A 189 -4.20 -8.68 17.23
N LEU A 190 -3.30 -9.59 17.61
CA LEU A 190 -1.88 -9.57 17.21
C LEU A 190 -1.73 -9.66 15.69
N ASN A 191 -2.43 -10.61 15.05
CA ASN A 191 -2.48 -10.77 13.60
C ASN A 191 -2.89 -9.48 12.89
N ILE A 192 -3.98 -8.85 13.34
CA ILE A 192 -4.50 -7.61 12.75
C ILE A 192 -3.47 -6.47 12.85
N PHE A 193 -2.80 -6.34 14.01
CA PHE A 193 -1.77 -5.32 14.22
C PHE A 193 -0.55 -5.53 13.32
N ILE A 194 -0.01 -6.75 13.29
CA ILE A 194 1.17 -7.09 12.47
C ILE A 194 0.84 -6.94 10.98
N ASN A 195 -0.34 -7.39 10.55
CA ASN A 195 -0.76 -7.28 9.16
C ASN A 195 -0.78 -5.82 8.71
N GLY A 196 -1.38 -4.94 9.53
CA GLY A 196 -1.35 -3.49 9.27
C GLY A 196 0.06 -2.93 9.12
N ARG A 197 1.02 -3.33 9.97
CA ARG A 197 2.42 -2.89 9.86
C ARG A 197 3.11 -3.35 8.57
N PHE A 198 2.87 -4.58 8.13
CA PHE A 198 3.40 -5.06 6.85
C PHE A 198 2.75 -4.37 5.65
N ILE A 199 1.44 -4.13 5.70
CA ILE A 199 0.74 -3.32 4.68
C ILE A 199 1.39 -1.95 4.61
N ASP A 200 1.51 -1.24 5.72
CA ASP A 200 2.08 0.11 5.75
C ASP A 200 3.52 0.10 5.24
N SER A 201 4.34 -0.87 5.64
CA SER A 201 5.75 -0.95 5.24
C SER A 201 5.95 -1.10 3.73
N VAL A 202 5.03 -1.80 3.05
CA VAL A 202 5.08 -2.02 1.59
C VAL A 202 4.28 -0.95 0.83
N TYR A 203 3.13 -0.55 1.36
CA TYR A 203 2.23 0.42 0.75
C TYR A 203 2.78 1.85 0.81
N THR A 204 3.64 2.17 1.80
CA THR A 204 4.19 3.53 1.97
C THR A 204 4.67 4.05 0.62
N GLN A 205 3.94 5.06 0.15
CA GLN A 205 4.00 5.65 -1.16
C GLN A 205 5.21 6.57 -1.21
N HIS A 206 6.13 6.32 -2.15
CA HIS A 206 7.03 7.32 -2.76
C HIS A 206 7.11 8.63 -1.97
N ASN A 207 7.89 8.63 -0.90
CA ASN A 207 8.00 9.82 -0.07
C ASN A 207 8.52 10.95 -0.97
N LYS A 208 7.76 12.02 -1.07
CA LYS A 208 8.27 13.24 -1.68
C LYS A 208 9.27 13.81 -0.70
N LEU A 209 10.45 14.14 -1.19
CA LEU A 209 11.48 14.78 -0.38
C LEU A 209 11.60 16.22 -0.84
N GLN A 210 11.59 17.14 0.10
CA GLN A 210 12.07 18.50 -0.12
C GLN A 210 13.58 18.47 0.09
N VAL A 211 14.30 18.82 -0.95
CA VAL A 211 15.76 18.97 -0.90
C VAL A 211 16.06 20.46 -0.91
N MET A 212 16.76 20.92 0.13
CA MET A 212 17.28 22.27 0.22
C MET A 212 18.80 22.21 0.09
N ILE A 213 19.33 22.90 -0.92
CA ILE A 213 20.75 22.90 -1.28
C ILE A 213 21.28 24.30 -1.08
N VAL A 214 22.35 24.46 -0.30
CA VAL A 214 23.00 25.75 -0.05
C VAL A 214 24.40 25.69 -0.64
N THR A 215 24.69 26.55 -1.62
CA THR A 215 25.91 26.50 -2.45
C THR A 215 26.40 27.89 -2.85
N GLU A 216 27.68 27.99 -3.20
CA GLU A 216 28.26 29.16 -3.90
C GLU A 216 28.21 29.00 -5.43
N HIS A 217 27.86 27.83 -5.94
CA HIS A 217 27.90 27.46 -7.36
C HIS A 217 26.53 26.98 -7.87
N PRO A 218 25.46 27.81 -7.79
CA PRO A 218 24.10 27.37 -8.10
C PRO A 218 23.91 26.93 -9.55
N ASN A 219 24.55 27.59 -10.52
CA ASN A 219 24.34 27.32 -11.95
C ASN A 219 24.76 25.88 -12.33
N ALA A 220 25.92 25.43 -11.85
CA ALA A 220 26.41 24.08 -12.13
C ALA A 220 25.48 23.00 -11.56
N ILE A 221 24.92 23.25 -10.37
CA ILE A 221 23.96 22.34 -9.74
C ILE A 221 22.62 22.35 -10.48
N ILE A 222 22.11 23.52 -10.87
CA ILE A 222 20.84 23.65 -11.61
C ILE A 222 20.93 22.90 -12.93
N GLU A 223 22.00 23.12 -13.71
CA GLU A 223 22.21 22.43 -14.98
C GLU A 223 22.31 20.92 -14.80
N GLY A 224 23.13 20.47 -13.84
CA GLY A 224 23.29 19.03 -13.57
C GLY A 224 21.99 18.34 -13.11
N ILE A 225 21.16 19.04 -12.33
CA ILE A 225 19.85 18.53 -11.91
C ILE A 225 18.86 18.53 -13.07
N GLN A 226 18.78 19.61 -13.86
CA GLN A 226 17.82 19.75 -14.95
C GLN A 226 18.11 18.84 -16.14
N GLU A 227 19.38 18.56 -16.42
CA GLU A 227 19.81 17.63 -17.47
C GLU A 227 19.33 16.20 -17.19
N LYS A 228 19.43 15.76 -15.93
CA LYS A 228 19.04 14.41 -15.51
C LYS A 228 17.57 14.30 -15.13
N MET A 229 16.97 15.39 -14.64
CA MET A 229 15.64 15.36 -14.06
C MET A 229 14.83 16.59 -14.46
N HIS A 230 13.64 16.37 -15.00
CA HIS A 230 12.71 17.44 -15.36
C HIS A 230 11.94 17.96 -14.13
N ARG A 231 12.67 18.32 -13.07
CA ARG A 231 12.12 18.83 -11.80
C ARG A 231 12.21 20.35 -11.75
N GLY A 232 11.19 20.98 -11.17
CA GLY A 232 11.22 22.41 -10.87
C GLY A 232 12.19 22.71 -9.74
N ILE A 233 12.93 23.81 -9.87
CA ILE A 233 13.85 24.31 -8.85
C ILE A 233 13.44 25.76 -8.56
N THR A 234 13.25 26.07 -7.28
CA THR A 234 13.05 27.44 -6.80
C THR A 234 14.37 27.94 -6.23
N ILE A 235 14.75 29.16 -6.61
CA ILE A 235 16.02 29.77 -6.22
C ILE A 235 15.72 30.90 -5.23
N PHE A 236 16.39 30.88 -4.08
CA PHE A 236 16.46 32.02 -3.17
C PHE A 236 17.84 32.66 -3.33
N HIS A 237 17.83 33.91 -3.79
CA HIS A 237 19.01 34.75 -3.92
C HIS A 237 19.32 35.50 -2.61
N ASP A 238 20.50 36.11 -2.54
CA ASP A 238 20.92 37.01 -1.46
C ASP A 238 20.90 36.39 -0.06
N VAL A 239 21.31 35.12 0.04
CA VAL A 239 21.41 34.42 1.33
C VAL A 239 22.83 34.55 1.87
N GLU A 240 22.97 34.88 3.15
CA GLU A 240 24.29 35.08 3.76
C GLU A 240 24.59 33.99 4.81
N GLY A 241 25.77 33.38 4.69
CA GLY A 241 26.26 32.43 5.68
C GLY A 241 26.75 33.14 6.94
N ALA A 242 26.06 32.98 8.07
CA ALA A 242 26.34 33.71 9.31
C ALA A 242 27.75 33.48 9.92
N TYR A 243 28.46 32.41 9.54
CA TYR A 243 29.82 32.15 10.05
C TYR A 243 30.90 32.86 9.22
N GLY A 244 30.79 32.78 7.90
CA GLY A 244 31.80 33.31 6.97
C GLY A 244 31.43 34.65 6.34
N HIS A 245 30.21 35.14 6.56
CA HIS A 245 29.62 36.28 5.86
C HIS A 245 29.76 36.16 4.33
N THR A 246 29.67 34.92 3.83
CA THR A 246 29.76 34.63 2.40
C THR A 246 28.38 34.60 1.78
N GLU A 247 28.28 35.17 0.60
CA GLU A 247 27.08 35.13 -0.22
C GLU A 247 26.85 33.69 -0.72
N LYS A 248 25.63 33.19 -0.52
CA LYS A 248 25.19 31.85 -0.83
C LYS A 248 23.89 31.92 -1.61
N THR A 249 23.61 30.86 -2.35
CA THR A 249 22.31 30.63 -2.98
C THR A 249 21.67 29.39 -2.38
N VAL A 250 20.36 29.47 -2.10
CA VAL A 250 19.57 28.32 -1.66
C VAL A 250 18.70 27.84 -2.81
N LEU A 251 18.86 26.58 -3.19
CA LEU A 251 18.01 25.89 -4.15
C LEU A 251 17.03 24.99 -3.39
N LEU A 252 15.74 25.11 -3.72
CA LEU A 252 14.69 24.26 -3.17
C LEU A 252 14.02 23.49 -4.30
N THR A 253 13.94 22.17 -4.13
CA THR A 253 13.22 21.30 -5.07
C THR A 253 12.46 20.23 -4.32
N ILE A 254 11.41 19.71 -4.95
CA ILE A 254 10.67 18.55 -4.46
C ILE A 254 10.89 17.41 -5.44
N ILE A 255 11.33 16.27 -4.92
CA ILE A 255 11.70 15.10 -5.69
C ILE A 255 11.01 13.85 -5.17
N ASP A 256 11.08 12.78 -5.95
CA ASP A 256 10.77 11.44 -5.46
C ASP A 256 11.96 10.87 -4.68
N THR A 257 11.72 10.03 -3.67
CA THR A 257 12.81 9.40 -2.89
C THR A 257 13.84 8.68 -3.76
N TYR A 258 13.42 8.12 -4.89
CA TYR A 258 14.29 7.43 -5.85
C TYR A 258 15.32 8.35 -6.50
N ASP A 259 14.98 9.63 -6.68
CA ASP A 259 15.84 10.64 -7.30
C ASP A 259 16.95 11.14 -6.35
N LEU A 260 16.87 10.83 -5.05
CA LEU A 260 17.75 11.39 -4.03
C LEU A 260 19.23 11.03 -4.25
N TYR A 261 19.49 9.79 -4.66
CA TYR A 261 20.86 9.32 -4.90
C TYR A 261 21.52 10.09 -6.04
N ASP A 262 20.78 10.31 -7.13
CA ASP A 262 21.26 11.03 -8.31
C ASP A 262 21.48 12.52 -8.01
N ILE A 263 20.59 13.14 -7.23
CA ILE A 263 20.78 14.52 -6.75
C ILE A 263 22.04 14.64 -5.92
N ARG A 264 22.16 13.81 -4.88
CA ARG A 264 23.31 13.86 -3.97
C ARG A 264 24.62 13.73 -4.75
N THR A 265 24.70 12.74 -5.63
CA THR A 265 25.91 12.48 -6.43
C THR A 265 26.21 13.62 -7.41
N THR A 266 25.19 14.25 -7.97
CA THR A 266 25.37 15.38 -8.90
C THR A 266 25.83 16.63 -8.15
N VAL A 267 25.21 16.91 -7.01
CA VAL A 267 25.51 18.07 -6.17
C VAL A 267 26.92 17.98 -5.58
N GLU A 268 27.32 16.85 -5.01
CA GLU A 268 28.67 16.63 -4.48
C GLU A 268 29.77 16.72 -5.56
N LYS A 269 29.44 16.40 -6.83
CA LYS A 269 30.37 16.56 -7.97
C LYS A 269 30.54 18.01 -8.40
N CYS A 270 29.47 18.80 -8.35
CA CYS A 270 29.48 20.20 -8.76
C CYS A 270 30.12 21.11 -7.70
N ASP A 271 29.87 20.83 -6.42
CA ASP A 271 30.38 21.63 -5.30
C ASP A 271 30.72 20.71 -4.11
N PRO A 272 32.01 20.44 -3.84
CA PRO A 272 32.44 19.63 -2.70
C PRO A 272 32.12 20.21 -1.32
N PHE A 273 31.83 21.52 -1.23
CA PHE A 273 31.53 22.22 0.02
C PHE A 273 30.03 22.51 0.21
N VAL A 274 29.19 21.93 -0.64
CA VAL A 274 27.74 22.13 -0.62
C VAL A 274 27.11 21.58 0.66
N PHE A 275 26.14 22.32 1.20
CA PHE A 275 25.28 21.84 2.27
C PHE A 275 23.93 21.42 1.70
N MET A 276 23.47 20.22 2.02
CA MET A 276 22.18 19.70 1.59
C MET A 276 21.38 19.21 2.80
N SER A 277 20.14 19.66 2.92
CA SER A 277 19.17 19.09 3.86
C SER A 277 17.99 18.46 3.12
N VAL A 278 17.47 17.39 3.70
CA VAL A 278 16.40 16.57 3.12
C VAL A 278 15.30 16.43 4.15
N THR A 279 14.08 16.81 3.76
CA THR A 279 12.90 16.76 4.63
C THR A 279 11.78 16.01 3.95
N GLU A 280 11.12 15.11 4.68
CA GLU A 280 9.96 14.37 4.17
C GLU A 280 8.75 15.30 4.02
N VAL A 281 8.14 15.28 2.84
CA VAL A 281 6.96 16.10 2.49
C VAL A 281 5.72 15.23 2.50
N GLN A 282 4.77 15.54 3.39
CA GLN A 282 3.53 14.77 3.51
C GLN A 282 2.62 14.90 2.28
N LYS A 283 2.47 16.12 1.73
CA LYS A 283 1.63 16.41 0.56
C LYS A 283 2.16 17.62 -0.21
N VAL A 284 2.06 17.54 -1.52
CA VAL A 284 2.31 18.65 -2.45
C VAL A 284 0.99 19.00 -3.13
N TYR A 285 0.67 20.28 -3.23
CA TYR A 285 -0.51 20.77 -3.93
C TYR A 285 -0.09 21.64 -5.13
N GLY A 286 -0.86 21.61 -6.22
CA GLY A 286 -0.60 22.42 -7.41
C GLY A 286 0.06 21.64 -8.55
N ARG A 287 0.85 22.34 -9.38
CA ARG A 287 1.47 21.78 -10.60
C ARG A 287 2.75 21.01 -10.29
N PHE A 288 2.65 19.97 -9.47
CA PHE A 288 3.72 19.00 -9.34
C PHE A 288 3.54 17.93 -10.41
N ARG A 289 4.50 17.79 -11.32
CA ARG A 289 4.48 16.73 -12.32
C ARG A 289 4.84 15.43 -11.60
N GLU A 290 3.81 14.67 -11.21
CA GLU A 290 4.00 13.30 -10.76
C GLU A 290 4.73 12.55 -11.87
N GLN A 291 5.79 11.81 -11.53
CA GLN A 291 6.28 10.78 -12.45
C GLN A 291 5.08 9.86 -12.66
N GLU A 292 4.57 9.78 -13.90
CA GLU A 292 3.64 8.74 -14.25
C GLU A 292 4.31 7.43 -13.87
N VAL A 293 3.67 6.68 -12.97
CA VAL A 293 4.07 5.32 -12.67
C VAL A 293 3.88 4.54 -13.96
N VAL A 294 4.97 4.39 -14.71
CA VAL A 294 5.07 3.52 -15.89
C VAL A 294 5.00 2.07 -15.44
#